data_AF-A0A166TKY1-F1
#
_entry.id   AF-A0A166TKY1-F1
#
_cell.length_a   1.000
_cell.length_b   1.000
_cell.length_c   1.000
_cell.angle_alpha   90.00
_cell.angle_beta   90.00
_cell.angle_gamma   90.00
#
_symmetry.space_group_name_H-M   'P 1'
#
loop_
_entity.id
_entity.type
_entity.pdbx_description
1 polymer ?
#
loop_
_entity_poly.entity_id
_entity_poly.type
_entity_poly.pdbx_seq_one_letter_code
_entity_poly.pdbx_strand_id
1 'polypeptide(L)'
;MTDHAKCPSRLHHDDLLRCSGCLTVLYCGRKCQRMDWAAHKPTCQEMQQLVHDSGGIDTTMDSKGSRFIRYMVENDILEYDLSFDKSNSPVRCSPSKFTINVDYIPVPFAITIVPIAEARTEDVHWEAVIEQSLQSNDRLMVATVNVQRGRLISSTAFLLAAP
;
A
#
# COMPACT_ATOMS: atom_id res chain seq x y z
N MET A 1 -24.48 -24.56 18.22
CA MET A 1 -25.24 -23.93 17.12
C MET A 1 -24.89 -22.46 17.12
N THR A 2 -23.91 -22.07 16.31
CA THR A 2 -23.43 -20.68 16.24
C THR A 2 -24.39 -19.84 15.41
N ASP A 3 -24.98 -18.83 16.03
CA ASP A 3 -25.86 -17.83 15.40
C ASP A 3 -25.01 -16.98 14.43
N HIS A 4 -24.84 -17.47 13.20
CA HIS A 4 -24.24 -16.69 12.13
C HIS A 4 -25.16 -15.50 11.87
N ALA A 5 -24.76 -14.32 12.36
CA ALA A 5 -25.42 -13.07 12.06
C ALA A 5 -25.67 -13.00 10.54
N LYS A 6 -26.94 -12.85 10.13
CA LYS A 6 -27.33 -12.65 8.74
C LYS A 6 -26.64 -11.40 8.20
N CYS A 7 -25.46 -11.58 7.61
CA CYS A 7 -24.72 -10.54 6.94
C CYS A 7 -25.33 -10.35 5.55
N PRO A 8 -25.59 -9.11 5.08
CA PRO A 8 -26.01 -8.88 3.72
C PRO A 8 -24.93 -9.41 2.77
N SER A 9 -25.31 -10.29 1.84
CA SER A 9 -24.37 -10.99 0.94
C SER A 9 -23.70 -10.07 -0.09
N ARG A 10 -24.10 -8.81 -0.18
CA ARG A 10 -23.52 -7.76 -1.03
C ARG A 10 -23.56 -6.43 -0.29
N LEU A 11 -22.44 -6.01 0.28
CA LEU A 11 -22.23 -4.65 0.81
C LEU A 11 -21.19 -3.96 -0.06
N HIS A 12 -21.43 -2.72 -0.48
CA HIS A 12 -20.36 -1.91 -1.05
C HIS A 12 -19.42 -1.47 0.08
N HIS A 13 -18.15 -1.24 -0.24
CA HIS A 13 -17.15 -0.80 0.74
C HIS A 13 -17.60 0.46 1.50
N ASP A 14 -18.31 1.36 0.82
CA ASP A 14 -18.85 2.61 1.39
C ASP A 14 -20.01 2.38 2.38
N ASP A 15 -20.63 1.20 2.37
CA ASP A 15 -21.71 0.82 3.30
C ASP A 15 -21.17 0.23 4.61
N LEU A 16 -19.85 -0.02 4.71
CA LEU A 16 -19.23 -0.62 5.88
C LEU A 16 -18.96 0.43 6.96
N LEU A 17 -19.21 0.06 8.20
CA LEU A 17 -18.93 0.89 9.37
C LEU A 17 -17.51 0.64 9.85
N ARG A 18 -16.73 1.72 9.89
CA ARG A 18 -15.39 1.72 10.45
C ARG A 18 -15.44 1.66 11.98
N CYS A 19 -14.53 0.89 12.58
CA CYS A 19 -14.34 0.89 14.02
C CYS A 19 -13.94 2.30 14.48
N SER A 20 -14.77 2.93 15.32
CA SER A 20 -14.50 4.29 15.83
C SER A 20 -13.30 4.38 16.76
N GLY A 21 -12.76 3.23 17.19
CA GLY A 21 -11.58 3.17 18.04
C GLY A 21 -10.30 3.28 17.23
N CYS A 22 -9.97 2.24 16.47
CA CYS A 22 -8.73 2.15 15.71
C CYS A 22 -8.79 2.82 14.33
N LEU A 23 -9.99 3.10 13.80
CA LEU A 23 -10.22 3.61 12.44
C LEU A 23 -9.73 2.68 11.30
N THR A 24 -9.27 1.46 11.61
CA THR A 24 -8.68 0.54 10.63
C THR A 24 -9.64 -0.55 10.14
N VAL A 25 -10.41 -1.17 11.03
CA VAL A 25 -11.24 -2.34 10.68
C VAL A 25 -12.66 -1.92 10.29
N LEU A 26 -13.19 -2.54 9.24
CA LEU A 26 -14.52 -2.30 8.70
C LEU A 26 -15.47 -3.44 9.06
N TYR A 27 -16.72 -3.09 9.41
CA TYR A 27 -17.74 -4.05 9.80
C TYR A 27 -19.05 -3.79 9.07
N CYS A 28 -19.77 -4.88 8.79
CA CYS A 28 -21.15 -4.83 8.29
C CYS A 28 -22.10 -4.01 9.19
N GLY A 29 -21.75 -3.89 10.46
CA GLY A 29 -22.56 -3.28 11.51
C GLY A 29 -22.06 -3.63 12.90
N ARG A 30 -22.71 -3.06 13.91
CA ARG A 30 -22.33 -3.26 15.33
C ARG A 30 -22.40 -4.72 15.80
N LYS A 31 -23.25 -5.56 15.19
CA LYS A 31 -23.30 -7.01 15.51
C LYS A 31 -21.99 -7.70 15.08
N CYS A 32 -21.54 -7.47 13.84
CA CYS A 32 -20.26 -7.99 13.34
C CYS A 32 -19.08 -7.55 14.23
N GLN A 33 -19.02 -6.27 14.59
CA GLN A 33 -17.98 -5.74 15.47
C GLN A 33 -17.97 -6.41 16.86
N ARG A 34 -19.15 -6.59 17.49
CA ARG A 34 -19.24 -7.21 18.83
C ARG A 34 -18.82 -8.68 18.83
N MET A 35 -19.14 -9.41 17.76
CA MET A 35 -18.72 -10.81 17.62
C MET A 35 -17.20 -10.92 17.47
N ASP A 36 -16.58 -10.00 16.73
CA ASP A 36 -15.14 -9.95 16.51
C ASP A 36 -14.36 -9.34 17.70
N TRP A 37 -15.05 -8.65 18.62
CA TRP A 37 -14.41 -7.81 19.64
C TRP A 37 -13.37 -8.54 20.50
N ALA A 38 -13.60 -9.79 20.87
CA ALA A 38 -12.63 -10.54 21.68
C ALA A 38 -11.28 -10.72 20.95
N ALA A 39 -11.30 -10.91 19.64
CA ALA A 39 -10.11 -11.03 18.80
C ALA A 39 -9.56 -9.66 18.37
N HIS A 40 -10.44 -8.70 18.08
CA HIS A 40 -10.06 -7.36 17.63
C HIS A 40 -9.51 -6.47 18.76
N LYS A 41 -9.95 -6.64 20.02
CA LYS A 41 -9.61 -5.71 21.10
C LYS A 41 -8.11 -5.43 21.26
N PRO A 42 -7.20 -6.42 21.26
CA PRO A 42 -5.76 -6.15 21.39
C PRO A 42 -5.24 -5.26 20.25
N THR A 43 -5.55 -5.63 18.99
CA THR A 43 -5.11 -4.86 17.82
C THR A 43 -5.78 -3.49 17.75
N CYS A 44 -7.02 -3.36 18.23
CA CYS A 44 -7.72 -2.08 18.34
C CYS A 44 -6.99 -1.11 19.27
N GLN A 45 -6.51 -1.59 20.42
CA GLN A 45 -5.79 -0.78 21.40
C GLN A 45 -4.41 -0.34 20.89
N GLU A 46 -3.67 -1.22 20.22
CA GLU A 46 -2.41 -0.89 19.57
C GLU A 46 -2.59 0.22 18.53
N MET A 47 -3.59 0.06 17.66
CA MET A 47 -3.90 1.05 16.62
C MET A 47 -4.40 2.38 17.19
N GLN A 48 -5.20 2.35 18.27
CA GLN A 48 -5.59 3.56 18.99
C GLN A 48 -4.38 4.34 19.53
N GLN A 49 -3.39 3.63 20.06
CA GLN A 49 -2.16 4.25 20.54
C GLN A 49 -1.39 4.90 19.37
N LEU A 50 -1.29 4.21 18.22
CA LEU A 50 -0.67 4.76 17.02
C LEU A 50 -1.39 6.03 16.51
N VAL A 51 -2.73 6.06 16.50
CA VAL A 51 -3.52 7.23 16.11
C VAL A 51 -3.33 8.39 17.10
N HIS A 52 -3.27 8.10 18.40
CA HIS A 52 -2.98 9.10 19.41
C HIS A 52 -1.58 9.69 19.25
N ASP A 53 -0.56 8.84 19.08
CA ASP A 53 0.83 9.26 18.96
C ASP A 53 1.12 10.03 17.67
N SER A 54 0.33 9.76 16.61
CA SER A 54 0.33 10.50 15.35
C SER A 54 -0.51 11.79 15.37
N GLY A 55 -1.11 12.16 16.51
CA GLY A 55 -1.84 13.41 16.68
C GLY A 55 -3.26 13.41 16.09
N GLY A 56 -3.89 12.24 16.00
CA GLY A 56 -5.24 12.08 15.45
C GLY A 56 -5.30 12.06 13.92
N ILE A 57 -4.14 11.96 13.25
CA ILE A 57 -4.07 11.76 11.80
C ILE A 57 -4.39 10.29 11.52
N ASP A 58 -5.39 10.02 10.69
CA ASP A 58 -5.64 8.67 10.17
C ASP A 58 -4.42 8.25 9.33
N THR A 59 -3.62 7.34 9.87
CA THR A 59 -2.41 6.82 9.24
C THR A 59 -2.70 5.60 8.37
N THR A 60 -3.93 5.08 8.41
CA THR A 60 -4.32 3.94 7.58
C THR A 60 -4.33 4.36 6.11
N MET A 61 -3.78 3.53 5.24
CA MET A 61 -3.83 3.76 3.79
C MET A 61 -5.20 3.31 3.29
N ASP A 62 -6.17 4.23 3.30
CA ASP A 62 -7.45 3.97 2.65
C ASP A 62 -7.31 4.01 1.12
N SER A 63 -8.35 3.59 0.41
CA SER A 63 -8.31 3.50 -1.06
C SER A 63 -8.09 4.86 -1.74
N LYS A 64 -8.45 5.97 -1.08
CA LYS A 64 -8.26 7.32 -1.62
C LYS A 64 -6.82 7.78 -1.44
N GLY A 65 -6.23 7.53 -0.27
CA GLY A 65 -4.82 7.78 0.02
C GLY A 65 -3.92 7.02 -0.93
N SER A 66 -4.14 5.70 -1.09
CA SER A 66 -3.37 4.87 -2.02
C SER A 66 -3.44 5.41 -3.47
N ARG A 67 -4.62 5.84 -3.92
CA ARG A 67 -4.79 6.44 -5.26
C ARG A 67 -4.00 7.73 -5.42
N PHE A 68 -3.98 8.59 -4.41
CA PHE A 68 -3.22 9.82 -4.44
C PHE A 68 -1.70 9.56 -4.46
N ILE A 69 -1.22 8.64 -3.60
CA ILE A 69 0.20 8.23 -3.61
C ILE A 69 0.60 7.68 -4.98
N ARG A 70 -0.23 6.81 -5.58
CA ARG A 70 0.01 6.31 -6.93
C ARG A 70 0.09 7.44 -7.96
N TYR A 71 -0.82 8.41 -7.91
CA TYR A 71 -0.78 9.58 -8.80
C TYR A 71 0.53 10.36 -8.65
N MET A 72 0.98 10.66 -7.43
CA MET A 72 2.25 11.37 -7.23
C MET A 72 3.41 10.59 -7.85
N VAL A 73 3.51 9.30 -7.56
CA VAL A 73 4.60 8.46 -8.05
C VAL A 73 4.61 8.33 -9.55
N GLU A 74 3.43 8.13 -10.17
CA GLU A 74 3.32 8.10 -11.63
C GLU A 74 3.79 9.44 -12.23
N ASN A 75 3.36 10.58 -11.69
CA ASN A 75 3.80 11.88 -12.20
C ASN A 75 5.29 12.11 -11.96
N ASP A 76 5.82 11.81 -10.78
CA ASP A 76 7.23 12.03 -10.48
C ASP A 76 8.11 11.11 -11.34
N ILE A 77 7.74 9.84 -11.55
CA ILE A 77 8.48 8.94 -12.43
C ILE A 77 8.42 9.39 -13.90
N LEU A 78 7.27 9.92 -14.35
CA LEU A 78 7.08 10.39 -15.73
C LEU A 78 7.75 11.75 -15.97
N GLU A 79 7.68 12.67 -15.02
CA GLU A 79 8.29 14.01 -15.09
C GLU A 79 9.80 13.94 -14.95
N TYR A 80 10.33 12.97 -14.17
CA TYR A 80 11.77 12.87 -13.97
C TYR A 80 12.51 12.35 -15.20
N ASP A 81 11.83 12.02 -16.31
CA ASP A 81 12.37 11.32 -17.47
C ASP A 81 13.46 10.37 -16.98
N LEU A 82 13.06 9.31 -16.25
CA LEU A 82 13.96 8.20 -15.96
C LEU A 82 14.42 7.69 -17.31
N SER A 83 15.44 8.37 -17.82
CA SER A 83 16.03 8.23 -19.12
C SER A 83 16.80 6.94 -18.96
N PHE A 84 16.07 5.84 -19.03
CA PHE A 84 16.60 4.62 -19.58
C PHE A 84 17.25 5.09 -20.85
N ASP A 85 18.57 5.20 -20.81
CA ASP A 85 19.36 5.44 -21.98
C ASP A 85 19.08 4.26 -22.91
N LYS A 86 18.05 4.43 -23.74
CA LYS A 86 17.68 3.47 -24.79
C LYS A 86 18.78 3.42 -25.85
N SER A 87 19.86 4.21 -25.70
CA SER A 87 21.07 4.14 -26.49
C SER A 87 22.23 3.54 -25.68
N ASN A 88 22.57 2.28 -25.99
CA ASN A 88 23.86 1.64 -25.66
C ASN A 88 24.06 0.91 -24.30
N SER A 89 23.01 0.47 -23.59
CA SER A 89 23.22 -0.62 -22.62
C SER A 89 23.21 -1.98 -23.33
N PRO A 90 24.30 -2.76 -23.33
CA PRO A 90 24.35 -4.09 -23.95
C PRO A 90 23.53 -5.15 -23.20
N VAL A 91 22.92 -4.78 -22.06
CA VAL A 91 22.15 -5.69 -21.21
C VAL A 91 20.67 -5.35 -21.31
N ARG A 92 19.90 -6.19 -22.02
CA ARG A 92 18.44 -6.21 -21.90
C ARG A 92 18.08 -6.83 -20.55
N CYS A 93 17.71 -5.99 -19.60
CA CYS A 93 17.17 -6.39 -18.31
C CYS A 93 15.63 -6.42 -18.39
N SER A 94 15.02 -7.53 -17.96
CA SER A 94 13.56 -7.67 -17.86
C SER A 94 13.04 -6.67 -16.81
N PRO A 95 12.22 -5.68 -17.19
CA PRO A 95 11.70 -4.67 -16.27
C PRO A 95 10.97 -5.29 -15.07
N SER A 96 10.23 -6.37 -15.30
CA SER A 96 9.49 -7.05 -14.24
C SER A 96 10.37 -7.71 -13.18
N LYS A 97 11.71 -7.73 -13.33
CA LYS A 97 12.68 -8.21 -12.32
C LYS A 97 13.23 -7.10 -11.41
N PHE A 98 12.83 -5.85 -11.63
CA PHE A 98 13.28 -4.70 -10.85
C PHE A 98 12.12 -4.02 -10.14
N THR A 99 12.47 -3.32 -9.07
CA THR A 99 11.56 -2.47 -8.31
C THR A 99 12.08 -1.04 -8.36
N ILE A 100 11.20 -0.10 -8.65
CA ILE A 100 11.47 1.34 -8.46
C ILE A 100 11.10 1.68 -7.02
N ASN A 101 12.07 2.08 -6.22
CA ASN A 101 11.82 2.57 -4.87
C ASN A 101 11.77 4.09 -4.87
N VAL A 102 10.65 4.66 -4.44
CA VAL A 102 10.43 6.10 -4.30
C VAL A 102 10.31 6.43 -2.81
N ASP A 103 11.34 7.06 -2.28
CA ASP A 103 11.41 7.46 -0.87
C ASP A 103 11.20 8.97 -0.72
N TYR A 104 10.00 9.35 -0.30
CA TYR A 104 9.60 10.74 -0.06
C TYR A 104 9.99 11.26 1.33
N ILE A 105 10.71 10.48 2.14
CA ILE A 105 11.13 10.88 3.49
C ILE A 105 12.30 11.88 3.46
N PRO A 106 13.43 11.61 2.77
CA PRO A 106 14.53 12.57 2.70
C PRO A 106 14.19 13.78 1.81
N VAL A 107 14.90 14.90 2.02
CA VAL A 107 14.82 16.08 1.16
C VAL A 107 16.22 16.42 0.62
N PRO A 108 16.44 16.39 -0.71
CA PRO A 108 15.49 15.98 -1.75
C PRO A 108 15.11 14.49 -1.63
N PHE A 109 13.91 14.15 -2.11
CA PHE A 109 13.43 12.77 -2.12
C PHE A 109 14.30 11.90 -3.04
N ALA A 110 14.30 10.58 -2.81
CA ALA A 110 15.17 9.66 -3.52
C ALA A 110 14.36 8.68 -4.39
N ILE A 111 14.80 8.49 -5.63
CA ILE A 111 14.33 7.42 -6.52
C ILE A 111 15.49 6.46 -6.78
N THR A 112 15.30 5.17 -6.51
CA THR A 112 16.31 4.13 -6.80
C THR A 112 15.67 2.95 -7.53
N ILE A 113 16.48 2.21 -8.29
CA ILE A 113 16.07 0.97 -8.95
C ILE A 113 16.90 -0.15 -8.37
N VAL A 114 16.24 -1.19 -7.86
CA VAL A 114 16.90 -2.36 -7.26
C VAL A 114 16.33 -3.66 -7.84
N PRO A 115 17.09 -4.76 -7.87
CA PRO A 115 16.53 -6.07 -8.17
C PRO A 115 15.41 -6.43 -7.19
N ILE A 116 14.34 -7.08 -7.67
CA ILE A 116 13.21 -7.50 -6.82
C ILE A 116 13.67 -8.36 -5.64
N ALA A 117 14.70 -9.17 -5.81
CA ALA A 117 15.26 -10.01 -4.75
C ALA A 117 15.88 -9.21 -3.58
N GLU A 118 16.26 -7.96 -3.82
CA GLU A 118 16.87 -7.05 -2.84
C GLU A 118 15.85 -6.06 -2.27
N ALA A 119 14.71 -5.88 -2.93
CA ALA A 119 13.64 -5.00 -2.48
C ALA A 119 13.01 -5.50 -1.18
N ARG A 120 12.73 -4.57 -0.27
CA ARG A 120 11.99 -4.82 0.98
C ARG A 120 10.90 -3.77 1.14
N THR A 121 9.74 -4.19 1.64
CA THR A 121 8.62 -3.31 1.98
C THR A 121 7.82 -3.92 3.12
N GLU A 122 7.15 -3.06 3.88
CA GLU A 122 6.20 -3.46 4.93
C GLU A 122 4.76 -3.62 4.40
N ASP A 123 4.54 -3.45 3.09
CA ASP A 123 3.22 -3.64 2.48
C ASP A 123 2.80 -5.12 2.48
N VAL A 124 1.63 -5.40 3.05
CA VAL A 124 1.05 -6.76 3.13
C VAL A 124 0.69 -7.35 1.76
N HIS A 125 0.55 -6.53 0.72
CA HIS A 125 0.23 -6.96 -0.64
C HIS A 125 1.48 -7.18 -1.52
N TRP A 126 2.67 -6.99 -0.98
CA TRP A 126 3.96 -7.09 -1.68
C TRP A 126 4.10 -8.33 -2.57
N GLU A 127 3.88 -9.51 -2.02
CA GLU A 127 4.04 -10.78 -2.75
C GLU A 127 3.08 -10.89 -3.94
N ALA A 128 1.81 -10.48 -3.74
CA ALA A 128 0.81 -10.49 -4.80
C ALA A 128 1.11 -9.49 -5.92
N VAL A 129 1.75 -8.36 -5.59
CA VAL A 129 2.19 -7.34 -6.56
C VAL A 129 3.38 -7.85 -7.36
N ILE A 130 4.38 -8.49 -6.72
CA ILE A 130 5.52 -9.10 -7.44
C ILE A 130 5.03 -10.17 -8.42
N GLU A 131 4.16 -11.08 -7.97
CA GLU A 131 3.69 -12.17 -8.81
C GLU A 131 3.01 -11.66 -10.08
N GLN A 132 2.16 -10.64 -9.95
CA GLN A 132 1.49 -10.00 -11.10
C GLN A 132 2.49 -9.31 -12.04
N SER A 133 3.52 -8.64 -11.49
CA SER A 133 4.59 -8.05 -12.30
C SER A 133 5.32 -9.12 -13.12
N LEU A 134 5.76 -10.21 -12.48
CA LEU A 134 6.49 -11.30 -13.13
C LEU A 134 5.65 -12.02 -14.21
N GLN A 135 4.33 -12.12 -14.02
CA GLN A 135 3.41 -12.72 -14.99
C GLN A 135 3.02 -11.77 -16.14
N SER A 136 3.42 -10.50 -16.09
CA SER A 136 3.01 -9.48 -17.06
C SER A 136 3.72 -9.56 -18.41
N ASN A 137 4.72 -10.44 -18.57
CA ASN A 137 5.62 -10.49 -19.71
C ASN A 137 6.30 -9.13 -19.96
N ASP A 138 6.96 -8.58 -18.94
CA ASP A 138 7.71 -7.31 -19.02
C ASP A 138 6.85 -6.07 -19.32
N ARG A 139 5.52 -6.15 -19.14
CA ARG A 139 4.60 -5.01 -19.32
C ARG A 139 4.45 -4.17 -18.06
N LEU A 140 4.69 -4.77 -16.89
CA LEU A 140 4.53 -4.14 -15.60
C LEU A 140 5.83 -4.24 -14.80
N MET A 141 6.05 -3.24 -13.96
CA MET A 141 7.10 -3.20 -12.95
C MET A 141 6.49 -2.94 -11.58
N VAL A 142 7.22 -3.25 -10.53
CA VAL A 142 6.82 -2.92 -9.17
C VAL A 142 7.40 -1.56 -8.78
N ALA A 143 6.59 -0.73 -8.13
CA ALA A 143 7.07 0.43 -7.39
C ALA A 143 6.80 0.25 -5.91
N THR A 144 7.80 0.53 -5.07
CA THR A 144 7.66 0.65 -3.62
C THR A 144 7.78 2.11 -3.24
N VAL A 145 6.91 2.55 -2.33
CA VAL A 145 6.84 3.95 -1.93
C VAL A 145 6.86 4.07 -0.43
N ASN A 146 7.74 4.91 0.08
CA ASN A 146 7.76 5.31 1.47
C ASN A 146 7.34 6.78 1.57
N VAL A 147 6.32 7.05 2.38
CA VAL A 147 5.82 8.40 2.61
C VAL A 147 5.65 8.66 4.09
N GLN A 148 6.13 9.82 4.54
CA GLN A 148 5.90 10.25 5.91
C GLN A 148 4.45 10.73 6.08
N ARG A 149 3.72 10.11 7.00
CA ARG A 149 2.34 10.48 7.39
C ARG A 149 2.32 10.84 8.87
N GLY A 150 2.58 12.11 9.16
CA GLY A 150 2.76 12.59 10.53
C GLY A 150 4.06 12.05 11.13
N ARG A 151 3.96 11.28 12.21
CA ARG A 151 5.11 10.63 12.85
C ARG A 151 5.40 9.22 12.35
N LEU A 152 4.52 8.67 11.51
CA LEU A 152 4.68 7.32 10.96
C LEU A 152 5.21 7.38 9.53
N ILE A 153 5.89 6.31 9.14
CA ILE A 153 6.23 6.03 7.76
C ILE A 153 5.20 5.03 7.26
N SER A 154 4.64 5.29 6.08
CA SER A 154 3.76 4.36 5.40
C SER A 154 4.47 3.84 4.15
N SER A 155 4.62 2.53 4.08
CA SER A 155 5.14 1.83 2.91
C SER A 155 3.99 1.24 2.11
N THR A 156 4.02 1.43 0.79
CA THR A 156 3.07 0.76 -0.12
C THR A 156 3.73 0.30 -1.40
N ALA A 157 3.22 -0.78 -1.99
CA ALA A 157 3.66 -1.32 -3.26
C ALA A 157 2.52 -1.34 -4.29
N PHE A 158 2.81 -0.97 -5.54
CA PHE A 158 1.85 -1.05 -6.64
C PHE A 158 2.55 -1.33 -7.97
N LEU A 159 1.74 -1.71 -8.96
CA LEU A 159 2.19 -1.96 -10.33
C LEU A 159 2.21 -0.67 -11.14
N LEU A 160 3.28 -0.48 -11.91
CA LEU A 160 3.43 0.56 -12.92
C LEU A 160 3.62 -0.06 -14.30
N ALA A 161 3.28 0.68 -15.35
CA ALA A 161 3.64 0.28 -16.70
C ALA A 161 5.17 0.32 -16.87
N ALA A 162 5.74 -0.71 -17.48
CA ALA A 162 7.15 -0.71 -17.86
C ALA A 162 7.42 0.30 -19.00
N PRO A 163 8.53 1.05 -18.98
CA PRO A 163 8.90 2.03 -20.00
C PRO A 163 9.43 1.45 -21.33
#